data_AF-A0A7M4EPN7-F1
#
_entry.id   AF-A0A7M4EPN7-F1
#
_cell.length_a   1.000
_cell.length_b   1.000
_cell.length_c   1.000
_cell.angle_alpha   90.00
_cell.angle_beta   90.00
_cell.angle_gamma   90.00
#
_symmetry.space_group_name_H-M   'P 1'
#
loop_
_entity.id
_entity.type
_entity.pdbx_description
1 polymer ?
#
loop_
_entity_poly.entity_id
_entity_poly.type
_entity_poly.pdbx_seq_one_letter_code
_entity_poly.pdbx_strand_id
1 'polypeptide(L)'
;MLQMRILCILLCVSIVWAGEEGSTFEGEGGAGRGPRVSEHAQTSCKYEKSWPICSDDQWGQKCPSGCRMQGLIDDTSSDFNHRLDKIRKLLDVNENKYKKSKTITSQTVNSMKGNIADEHSK
;
A
#
# COMPACT_ATOMS: atom_id res chain seq x y z
N MET A 1 11.42 20.05 34.32
CA MET A 1 10.97 18.76 34.89
C MET A 1 9.48 18.51 34.67
N LEU A 2 8.60 19.46 35.02
CA LEU A 2 7.13 19.31 34.87
C LEU A 2 6.68 19.19 33.40
N GLN A 3 7.28 19.97 32.49
CA GLN A 3 6.92 19.96 31.06
C GLN A 3 7.24 18.64 30.35
N MET A 4 8.34 17.96 30.71
CA MET A 4 8.67 16.63 30.18
C MET A 4 7.64 15.58 30.62
N ARG A 5 7.15 15.65 31.86
CA ARG A 5 6.14 14.73 32.37
C ARG A 5 4.79 14.92 31.67
N ILE A 6 4.41 16.16 31.40
CA ILE A 6 3.18 16.48 30.65
C ILE A 6 3.26 15.94 29.21
N LEU A 7 4.41 16.12 28.54
CA LEU A 7 4.65 15.55 27.21
C LEU A 7 4.58 14.02 27.18
N CYS A 8 5.17 13.35 28.17
CA CYS A 8 5.10 11.88 28.27
C CYS A 8 3.65 11.39 28.48
N ILE A 9 2.87 12.07 29.32
CA ILE A 9 1.47 11.68 29.57
C ILE A 9 0.62 11.87 28.31
N LEU A 10 0.79 12.98 27.58
CA LEU A 10 0.09 13.22 26.31
C LEU A 10 0.44 12.16 25.25
N LEU A 11 1.71 11.75 25.17
CA LEU A 11 2.14 10.67 24.27
C LEU A 11 1.48 9.33 24.64
N CYS A 12 1.45 8.96 25.92
CA CYS A 12 0.84 7.71 26.37
C CYS A 12 -0.66 7.64 26.10
N VAL A 13 -1.37 8.77 26.28
CA VAL A 13 -2.82 8.85 26.01
C VAL A 13 -3.11 8.70 24.51
N SER A 14 -2.24 9.26 23.65
CA SER A 14 -2.38 9.15 22.19
C SER A 14 -2.30 7.70 21.68
N ILE A 15 -1.45 6.88 22.30
CA ILE A 15 -1.25 5.47 21.91
C ILE A 15 -2.43 4.60 22.36
N VAL A 16 -3.00 4.88 23.53
CA VAL A 16 -4.19 4.17 24.04
C VAL A 16 -5.42 4.45 23.18
N TRP A 17 -5.64 5.70 22.79
CA TRP A 17 -6.80 6.07 21.96
C TRP A 17 -6.71 5.51 20.53
N ALA A 18 -5.49 5.23 20.03
CA ALA A 18 -5.29 4.60 18.72
C ALA A 18 -5.41 3.06 18.73
N GLY A 19 -5.57 2.44 19.90
CA GLY A 19 -5.59 0.97 20.04
C GLY A 19 -6.95 0.35 20.34
N GLU A 20 -7.99 1.15 20.61
CA GLU A 20 -9.27 0.63 21.13
C GLU A 20 -10.31 0.34 20.04
N GLU A 21 -10.13 0.87 18.84
CA GLU A 21 -10.85 0.42 17.65
C GLU A 21 -9.97 -0.60 16.93
N GLY A 22 -10.29 -1.89 17.13
CA GLY A 22 -9.59 -3.03 16.56
C GLY A 22 -9.07 -2.72 15.17
N SER A 23 -7.75 -2.51 15.09
CA SER A 23 -7.13 -2.03 13.88
C SER A 23 -7.44 -3.01 12.75
N THR A 24 -8.01 -2.51 11.66
CA THR A 24 -8.25 -3.25 10.41
C THR A 24 -6.98 -3.94 9.88
N PHE A 25 -5.82 -3.60 10.43
CA PHE A 25 -4.52 -4.22 10.19
C PHE A 25 -4.47 -5.73 10.50
N GLU A 26 -5.16 -6.23 11.54
CA GLU A 26 -5.21 -7.68 11.81
C GLU A 26 -6.09 -8.43 10.81
N GLY A 27 -7.17 -7.80 10.34
CA GLY A 27 -8.05 -8.34 9.29
C GLY A 27 -7.37 -8.43 7.92
N GLU A 28 -6.47 -7.48 7.63
CA GLU A 28 -5.75 -7.37 6.35
C GLU A 28 -4.44 -8.17 6.28
N GLY A 29 -4.14 -9.03 7.28
CA GLY A 29 -2.97 -9.92 7.25
C GLY A 29 -1.71 -9.39 7.94
N GLY A 30 -1.84 -8.47 8.89
CA GLY A 30 -0.75 -7.93 9.71
C GLY A 30 -0.16 -8.91 10.74
N ALA A 31 -0.62 -10.16 10.82
CA ALA A 31 -0.09 -11.19 11.71
C ALA A 31 1.08 -11.95 11.06
N GLY A 32 2.24 -11.29 10.90
CA GLY A 32 3.56 -11.91 10.69
C GLY A 32 3.80 -12.82 9.47
N ARG A 33 2.77 -13.17 8.72
CA ARG A 33 2.83 -13.93 7.47
C ARG A 33 1.89 -13.20 6.52
N GLY A 34 2.44 -12.72 5.41
CA GLY A 34 1.70 -11.95 4.41
C GLY A 34 0.44 -12.66 3.88
N PRO A 35 -0.32 -12.01 2.98
CA PRO A 35 -1.63 -12.49 2.53
C PRO A 35 -1.62 -13.99 2.22
N ARG A 36 -2.47 -14.77 2.92
CA ARG A 36 -2.63 -16.19 2.60
C ARG A 36 -3.36 -16.28 1.28
N VAL A 37 -2.60 -16.58 0.22
CA VAL A 37 -3.18 -16.82 -1.10
C VAL A 37 -4.15 -17.99 -1.00
N SER A 38 -5.43 -17.72 -1.32
CA SER A 38 -6.47 -18.74 -1.36
C SER A 38 -6.18 -19.70 -2.51
N GLU A 39 -5.87 -20.94 -2.16
CA GLU A 39 -5.43 -21.95 -3.12
C GLU A 39 -6.61 -22.53 -3.90
N HIS A 40 -6.61 -22.33 -5.22
CA HIS A 40 -7.47 -23.10 -6.13
C HIS A 40 -6.87 -24.50 -6.32
N ALA A 41 -7.10 -25.39 -5.34
CA ALA A 41 -6.60 -26.76 -5.40
C ALA A 41 -7.26 -27.55 -6.54
N GLN A 42 -6.46 -27.91 -7.56
CA GLN A 42 -6.84 -28.86 -8.61
C GLN A 42 -7.25 -30.21 -7.98
N THR A 43 -8.33 -30.78 -8.49
CA THR A 43 -9.20 -31.74 -7.79
C THR A 43 -8.67 -33.18 -7.65
N SER A 44 -7.49 -33.53 -8.19
CA SER A 44 -7.00 -34.92 -8.23
C SER A 44 -5.94 -35.30 -7.19
N CYS A 45 -5.35 -34.36 -6.44
CA CYS A 45 -4.37 -34.66 -5.39
C CYS A 45 -5.01 -34.66 -3.98
N LYS A 46 -6.10 -35.43 -3.82
CA LYS A 46 -6.87 -35.50 -2.55
C LYS A 46 -6.58 -36.73 -1.69
N TYR A 47 -5.68 -37.62 -2.11
CA TYR A 47 -5.59 -38.98 -1.55
C TYR A 47 -4.58 -39.17 -0.40
N GLU A 48 -3.73 -38.19 -0.08
CA GLU A 48 -2.79 -38.30 1.05
C GLU A 48 -3.15 -37.32 2.19
N LYS A 49 -4.41 -37.33 2.63
CA LYS A 49 -4.91 -36.41 3.67
C LYS A 49 -4.52 -36.81 5.10
N SER A 50 -3.75 -37.88 5.30
CA SER A 50 -3.40 -38.40 6.63
C SER A 50 -2.10 -37.84 7.20
N TRP A 51 -1.52 -36.77 6.63
CA TRP A 51 -0.36 -36.12 7.22
C TRP A 51 -0.76 -35.35 8.49
N PRO A 52 -0.02 -35.52 9.61
CA PRO A 52 -0.25 -34.71 10.80
C PRO A 52 0.02 -33.23 10.50
N ILE A 53 -0.62 -32.34 11.25
CA ILE A 53 -0.40 -30.89 11.13
C ILE A 53 1.08 -30.60 11.43
N CYS A 54 1.70 -29.78 10.58
CA CYS A 54 3.07 -29.34 10.80
C CYS A 54 3.15 -28.42 12.02
N SER A 55 4.17 -28.64 12.85
CA SER A 55 4.56 -27.71 13.93
C SER A 55 5.66 -26.77 13.42
N ASP A 56 5.89 -25.64 14.10
CA ASP A 56 6.82 -24.59 13.64
C ASP A 56 8.28 -25.07 13.55
N ASP A 57 8.69 -26.06 14.34
CA ASP A 57 10.00 -26.73 14.29
C ASP A 57 10.24 -27.51 12.99
N GLN A 58 9.18 -27.89 12.30
CA GLN A 58 9.27 -28.63 11.04
C GLN A 58 9.51 -27.70 9.85
N TRP A 59 9.42 -26.39 10.04
CA TRP A 59 9.73 -25.42 9.01
C TRP A 59 11.23 -25.47 8.66
N GLY A 60 11.56 -25.63 7.38
CA GLY A 60 12.93 -25.79 6.90
C GLY A 60 13.38 -27.24 6.74
N GLN A 61 12.79 -28.19 7.49
CA GLN A 61 12.91 -29.63 7.20
C GLN A 61 11.79 -30.10 6.26
N LYS A 62 10.56 -29.62 6.49
CA LYS A 62 9.42 -29.81 5.59
C LYS A 62 9.16 -28.50 4.86
N CYS A 63 9.21 -28.56 3.53
CA CYS A 63 9.01 -27.41 2.66
C CYS A 63 7.89 -27.70 1.64
N PRO A 64 7.16 -26.67 1.18
CA PRO A 64 6.19 -26.82 0.10
C PRO A 64 6.88 -27.26 -1.20
N SER A 65 6.12 -27.87 -2.10
CA SER A 65 6.64 -28.27 -3.41
C SER A 65 7.05 -27.06 -4.25
N GLY A 66 8.09 -27.25 -5.08
CA GLY A 66 8.58 -26.22 -5.99
C GLY A 66 7.50 -25.72 -6.95
N CYS A 67 6.65 -26.60 -7.48
CA CYS A 67 5.55 -26.22 -8.36
C CYS A 67 4.54 -25.28 -7.68
N ARG A 68 4.24 -25.53 -6.40
CA ARG A 68 3.36 -24.65 -5.62
C ARG A 68 4.02 -23.28 -5.42
N MET A 69 5.29 -23.26 -5.02
CA MET A 69 6.02 -22.02 -4.81
C MET A 69 6.12 -21.21 -6.11
N GLN A 70 6.41 -21.87 -7.23
CA GLN A 70 6.50 -21.23 -8.53
C GLN A 70 5.18 -20.59 -8.93
N GLY A 71 4.05 -21.30 -8.81
CA GLY A 71 2.73 -20.73 -9.11
C GLY A 71 2.42 -19.50 -8.24
N LEU A 72 2.70 -19.57 -6.94
CA LEU A 72 2.50 -18.42 -6.04
C LEU A 72 3.40 -17.24 -6.38
N ILE A 73 4.66 -17.48 -6.75
CA ILE A 73 5.62 -16.46 -7.18
C ILE A 73 5.12 -15.80 -8.46
N ASP A 74 4.68 -16.58 -9.45
CA ASP A 74 4.24 -16.08 -10.75
C ASP A 74 2.93 -15.29 -10.63
N ASP A 75 1.96 -15.79 -9.88
CA ASP A 75 0.70 -15.11 -9.62
C ASP A 75 0.93 -13.76 -8.90
N THR A 76 1.76 -13.77 -7.86
CA THR A 76 2.09 -12.57 -7.09
C THR A 76 2.88 -11.57 -7.92
N SER A 77 3.84 -12.04 -8.73
CA SER A 77 4.63 -11.20 -9.64
C SER A 77 3.72 -10.54 -10.69
N SER A 78 2.77 -11.28 -11.24
CA SER A 78 1.79 -10.77 -12.19
C SER A 78 0.91 -9.66 -11.58
N ASP A 79 0.37 -9.87 -10.37
CA ASP A 79 -0.42 -8.84 -9.67
C ASP A 79 0.41 -7.59 -9.40
N PHE A 80 1.65 -7.73 -8.91
CA PHE A 80 2.52 -6.59 -8.67
C PHE A 80 2.83 -5.82 -9.96
N ASN A 81 3.12 -6.51 -11.07
CA ASN A 81 3.37 -5.85 -12.35
C ASN A 81 2.14 -5.08 -12.83
N HIS A 82 0.94 -5.65 -12.72
CA HIS A 82 -0.30 -4.96 -13.05
C HIS A 82 -0.52 -3.70 -12.20
N ARG A 83 -0.25 -3.79 -10.90
CA ARG A 83 -0.37 -2.64 -9.97
C ARG A 83 0.66 -1.56 -10.31
N LEU A 84 1.90 -1.94 -10.62
CA LEU A 84 2.94 -1.01 -11.02
C LEU A 84 2.58 -0.29 -12.32
N ASP A 85 2.01 -0.97 -13.30
CA ASP A 85 1.60 -0.35 -14.56
C ASP A 85 0.46 0.64 -14.37
N LYS A 86 -0.48 0.37 -13.47
CA LYS A 86 -1.51 1.36 -13.09
C LYS A 86 -0.88 2.62 -12.48
N ILE A 87 0.07 2.45 -11.57
CA ILE A 87 0.78 3.56 -10.92
C ILE A 87 1.52 4.39 -11.97
N ARG A 88 2.26 3.75 -12.88
CA ARG A 88 2.99 4.44 -13.97
C ARG A 88 2.06 5.25 -14.87
N LYS A 89 0.92 4.67 -15.27
CA LYS A 89 -0.09 5.38 -16.09
C LYS A 89 -0.67 6.58 -15.36
N LEU A 90 -1.00 6.44 -14.07
CA LEU A 90 -1.51 7.54 -13.26
C LEU A 90 -0.48 8.65 -13.11
N LEU A 91 0.81 8.30 -12.97
CA LEU A 91 1.89 9.27 -12.86
C LEU A 91 2.02 10.11 -14.14
N ASP A 92 2.07 9.47 -15.31
CA ASP A 92 2.17 10.16 -16.60
C ASP A 92 0.97 11.10 -16.84
N VAL A 93 -0.24 10.61 -16.58
CA VAL A 93 -1.46 11.43 -16.71
C VAL A 93 -1.42 12.66 -15.78
N ASN A 94 -0.97 12.49 -14.54
CA ASN A 94 -0.89 13.60 -13.58
C ASN A 94 0.23 14.58 -13.92
N GLU A 95 1.37 14.11 -14.39
CA GLU A 95 2.45 14.99 -14.85
C GLU A 95 2.01 15.87 -16.03
N ASN A 96 1.32 15.27 -17.00
CA ASN A 96 0.78 15.99 -18.16
C ASN A 96 -0.29 17.02 -17.74
N LYS A 97 -1.18 16.65 -16.81
CA LYS A 97 -2.15 17.59 -16.22
C LYS A 97 -1.47 18.73 -15.49
N TYR A 98 -0.43 18.45 -14.72
CA TYR A 98 0.34 19.47 -14.01
C TYR A 98 1.00 20.46 -14.97
N LYS A 99 1.66 19.98 -16.03
CA LYS A 99 2.25 20.82 -17.07
C LYS A 99 1.21 21.75 -17.71
N LYS A 100 0.04 21.20 -18.07
CA LYS A 100 -1.08 21.99 -18.62
C LYS A 100 -1.58 23.05 -17.63
N SER A 101 -1.79 22.67 -16.37
CA SER A 101 -2.23 23.58 -15.32
C SER A 101 -1.23 24.72 -15.12
N LYS A 102 0.07 24.42 -15.06
CA LYS A 102 1.13 25.44 -14.94
C LYS A 102 1.10 26.45 -16.10
N THR A 103 0.92 25.98 -17.33
CA THR A 103 0.81 26.86 -18.51
C THR A 103 -0.42 27.78 -18.40
N ILE A 104 -1.59 27.21 -18.06
CA ILE A 104 -2.83 27.98 -17.91
C ILE A 104 -2.69 29.02 -16.80
N THR A 105 -2.21 28.62 -15.62
CA THR A 105 -1.99 29.54 -14.49
C THR A 105 -1.04 30.67 -14.86
N SER A 106 0.07 30.38 -15.56
CA SER A 106 1.01 31.40 -16.03
C SER A 106 0.35 32.37 -17.01
N GLN A 107 -0.40 31.87 -17.99
CA GLN A 107 -1.13 32.70 -18.95
C GLN A 107 -2.17 33.60 -18.25
N THR A 108 -2.95 33.04 -17.33
CA THR A 108 -3.96 33.79 -16.57
C THR A 108 -3.32 34.86 -15.70
N VAL A 109 -2.26 34.54 -14.95
CA VAL A 109 -1.55 35.51 -14.11
C VAL A 109 -0.94 36.63 -14.96
N ASN A 110 -0.34 36.31 -16.10
CA ASN A 110 0.25 37.31 -16.99
C ASN A 110 -0.82 38.23 -17.60
N SER A 111 -1.96 37.67 -18.01
CA SER A 111 -3.08 38.46 -18.53
C SER A 111 -3.68 39.38 -17.46
N MET A 112 -3.88 38.89 -16.24
CA MET A 112 -4.36 39.71 -15.12
C MET A 112 -3.37 40.82 -14.78
N LYS A 113 -2.06 40.51 -14.75
CA LYS A 113 -1.01 41.50 -14.48
C LYS A 113 -0.97 42.61 -15.53
N GLY A 114 -1.16 42.27 -16.82
CA GLY A 114 -1.27 43.25 -17.90
C GLY A 114 -2.45 44.19 -17.68
N ASN A 115 -3.65 43.65 -17.45
CA ASN A 115 -4.86 44.45 -17.24
C ASN A 115 -4.74 45.40 -16.03
N ILE A 116 -4.16 44.94 -14.92
CA ILE A 116 -3.97 45.77 -13.72
C ILE A 116 -2.95 46.90 -13.98
N ALA A 117 -1.89 46.62 -14.75
CA ALA A 117 -0.91 47.65 -15.11
C ALA A 117 -1.52 48.71 -16.05
N ASP A 118 -2.38 48.29 -16.98
CA ASP A 118 -3.09 49.19 -17.90
C ASP A 118 -4.14 50.06 -17.16
N GLU A 119 -4.86 49.50 -16.18
CA GLU A 119 -5.78 50.27 -15.31
C GLU A 119 -5.05 51.30 -14.44
N HIS A 120 -3.86 50.99 -13.94
CA HIS A 120 -3.04 51.93 -13.15
C HIS A 120 -2.32 52.99 -14.00
N SER A 121 -2.26 52.84 -15.31
CA SER A 121 -1.62 53.77 -16.24
C SER A 121 -2.58 54.84 -16.79
N LYS A 122 -3.86 54.81 -16.40
CA LYS A 122 -4.91 55.74 -16.83
C LYS A 122 -5.31 56.68 -15.70
#